data_AF-A0A438J7S0-F1
#
_entry.id   AF-A0A438J7S0-F1
#
_cell.length_a   1.000
_cell.length_b   1.000
_cell.length_c   1.000
_cell.angle_alpha   90.00
_cell.angle_beta   90.00
_cell.angle_gamma   90.00
#
_symmetry.space_group_name_H-M   'P 1'
#
loop_
_entity.id
_entity.type
_entity.pdbx_description
1 polymer ?
#
loop_
_entity_poly.entity_id
_entity_poly.type
_entity_poly.pdbx_seq_one_letter_code
_entity_poly.pdbx_strand_id
1 'polypeptide(L)'
;MQLQPWIIMATISAFLIQICLTVESPPSADKIVSLPGQPQVGFQQFAGYITVDEKQQRHLFYYFVEAETDPASKPLVLWLNGGPGCSSIGAGAFCEHGPFKPSGEILVNNDYSWNKVANMLYLESPAGVGFSYSANTSFYAFVNDEMTARDNLKFLQRWFLKFPEYKNRDLFLTGESYAGHYVPQLAQLIVQSKVKFNLKGVAIGNPLLEFNTDFNSRAEYMWSHGLISDITYEAFTVICNYSQVRREIVMGSLSPACSGVISQVSRELGKHIDSYDVTLDVCLPSVVSQSERLNQPRGTEKIDVCVEDETIKYLNRKDVQKALHAHLKGVSRWSICSEVLKYEYRNLEIPTIHVVGAVLKSGIRVLVYSGDQDSVVPLTGTRTLVNGLAKDLGLNTTVPYRNWFQGRQVGGWTQVYGDKLSFATIRGASHEAPFSQPERSLVLFNTFLQGKPLPEATVVL
;
A
#
# COMPACT_ATOMS: atom_id res chain seq x y z
N MET A 1 -72.39 20.72 30.05
CA MET A 1 -71.23 19.99 30.58
C MET A 1 -70.24 19.77 29.44
N GLN A 2 -69.23 20.63 29.35
CA GLN A 2 -68.07 20.47 28.47
C GLN A 2 -67.11 19.46 29.11
N LEU A 3 -66.72 18.41 28.38
CA LEU A 3 -65.56 17.59 28.73
C LEU A 3 -64.36 18.03 27.88
N GLN A 4 -63.26 18.31 28.57
CA GLN A 4 -62.01 18.89 28.07
C GLN A 4 -61.20 17.93 27.19
N PRO A 5 -60.50 18.44 26.15
CA PRO A 5 -59.56 17.68 25.33
C PRO A 5 -58.14 17.75 25.92
N TRP A 6 -57.85 17.08 27.03
CA TRP A 6 -56.50 17.05 27.63
C TRP A 6 -55.92 15.64 27.82
N ILE A 7 -56.61 14.59 27.41
CA ILE A 7 -56.16 13.19 27.63
C ILE A 7 -55.41 12.59 26.41
N ILE A 8 -55.41 13.24 25.25
CA ILE A 8 -54.76 12.69 24.04
C ILE A 8 -53.27 13.11 23.90
N MET A 9 -52.80 14.08 24.69
CA MET A 9 -51.39 14.51 24.65
C MET A 9 -50.45 13.69 25.55
N ALA A 10 -50.96 12.87 26.46
CA ALA A 10 -50.13 12.09 27.38
C ALA A 10 -49.68 10.73 26.84
N THR A 11 -50.32 10.21 25.78
CA THR A 11 -49.98 8.90 25.18
C THR A 11 -49.07 8.99 23.96
N ILE A 12 -48.85 10.20 23.39
CA ILE A 12 -47.89 10.40 22.29
C ILE A 12 -46.50 10.75 22.82
N SER A 13 -46.37 11.26 24.05
CA SER A 13 -45.07 11.55 24.68
C SER A 13 -44.38 10.35 25.32
N ALA A 14 -45.01 9.17 25.36
CA ALA A 14 -44.43 7.94 25.92
C ALA A 14 -43.87 6.96 24.85
N PHE A 15 -44.00 7.28 23.56
CA PHE A 15 -43.40 6.53 22.44
C PHE A 15 -42.17 7.23 21.82
N LEU A 16 -41.60 8.20 22.54
CA LEU A 16 -40.24 8.72 22.32
C LEU A 16 -39.24 8.07 23.28
N ILE A 17 -39.53 6.85 23.73
CA ILE A 17 -38.52 5.99 24.36
C ILE A 17 -37.64 5.46 23.23
N GLN A 18 -36.58 6.23 22.99
CA GLN A 18 -35.25 5.67 22.84
C GLN A 18 -35.13 4.56 21.79
N ILE A 19 -35.30 4.93 20.52
CA ILE A 19 -34.41 4.38 19.50
C ILE A 19 -33.03 5.01 19.77
N CYS A 20 -32.39 4.59 20.86
CA CYS A 20 -30.94 4.51 20.86
C CYS A 20 -30.66 3.53 19.74
N LEU A 21 -30.32 4.06 18.56
CA LEU A 21 -29.41 3.35 17.69
C LEU A 21 -28.28 2.94 18.63
N THR A 22 -28.16 1.63 18.90
CA THR A 22 -26.96 1.09 19.50
C THR A 22 -25.88 1.39 18.49
N VAL A 23 -25.26 2.57 18.60
CA VAL A 23 -23.96 2.82 18.03
C VAL A 23 -23.08 1.87 18.82
N GLU A 24 -22.91 0.65 18.29
CA GLU A 24 -21.97 -0.31 18.82
C GLU A 24 -20.63 0.42 18.82
N SER A 25 -20.15 0.74 20.03
CA SER A 25 -18.88 1.43 20.19
C SER A 25 -17.78 0.54 19.64
N PRO A 26 -16.77 1.10 18.95
CA PRO A 26 -15.61 0.34 18.51
C PRO A 26 -15.03 -0.49 19.65
N PRO A 27 -14.38 -1.63 19.37
CA PRO A 27 -13.85 -2.51 20.40
C PRO A 27 -12.88 -1.75 21.30
N SER A 28 -13.28 -1.51 22.55
CA SER A 28 -12.46 -0.80 23.53
C SER A 28 -11.11 -1.48 23.77
N ALA A 29 -11.05 -2.80 23.58
CA ALA A 29 -9.86 -3.61 23.75
C ALA A 29 -8.73 -3.32 22.73
N ASP A 30 -9.08 -2.89 21.51
CA ASP A 30 -8.10 -2.61 20.45
C ASP A 30 -7.75 -1.12 20.36
N LYS A 31 -8.46 -0.27 21.11
CA LYS A 31 -8.24 1.18 21.06
C LYS A 31 -6.84 1.52 21.57
N ILE A 32 -6.11 2.30 20.78
CA ILE A 32 -4.83 2.88 21.17
C ILE A 32 -5.13 4.22 21.82
N VAL A 33 -4.81 4.35 23.11
CA VAL A 33 -4.97 5.63 23.84
C VAL A 33 -3.94 6.64 23.33
N SER A 34 -2.68 6.22 23.26
CA SER A 34 -1.58 7.01 22.72
C SER A 34 -0.41 6.10 22.41
N LEU A 35 0.22 6.28 21.25
CA LEU A 35 1.53 5.72 20.96
C LEU A 35 2.62 6.50 21.72
N PRO A 36 3.72 5.85 22.15
CA PRO A 36 4.85 6.54 22.79
C PRO A 36 5.43 7.64 21.92
N GLY A 37 5.49 8.88 22.44
CA GLY A 37 6.03 10.01 21.70
C GLY A 37 5.16 10.54 20.56
N GLN A 38 3.87 10.14 20.48
CA GLN A 38 2.95 10.71 19.49
C GLN A 38 2.57 12.16 19.81
N PRO A 39 2.33 13.00 18.78
CA PRO A 39 1.71 14.30 18.95
C PRO A 39 0.23 14.17 19.31
N GLN A 40 -0.37 15.26 19.78
CA GLN A 40 -1.82 15.30 20.04
C GLN A 40 -2.59 15.19 18.71
N VAL A 41 -3.59 14.30 18.68
CA VAL A 41 -4.42 14.05 17.50
C VAL A 41 -5.90 13.98 17.87
N GLY A 42 -6.76 14.37 16.92
CA GLY A 42 -8.23 14.36 17.09
C GLY A 42 -8.92 13.09 16.57
N PHE A 43 -8.21 12.23 15.83
CA PHE A 43 -8.75 10.97 15.30
C PHE A 43 -8.54 9.80 16.25
N GLN A 44 -9.35 8.75 16.09
CA GLN A 44 -9.15 7.50 16.82
C GLN A 44 -8.25 6.55 16.06
N GLN A 45 -7.58 5.68 16.79
CA GLN A 45 -6.70 4.65 16.26
C GLN A 45 -6.84 3.36 17.07
N PHE A 46 -6.71 2.24 16.37
CA PHE A 46 -6.93 0.90 16.90
C PHE A 46 -5.88 -0.05 16.34
N ALA A 47 -5.45 -1.01 17.13
CA ALA A 47 -4.62 -2.11 16.65
C ALA A 47 -4.94 -3.39 17.39
N GLY A 48 -4.74 -4.51 16.72
CA GLY A 48 -4.97 -5.81 17.30
C GLY A 48 -4.97 -6.91 16.27
N TYR A 49 -5.56 -8.04 16.63
CA TYR A 49 -5.52 -9.27 15.85
C TYR A 49 -6.91 -9.72 15.40
N ILE A 50 -6.95 -10.26 14.19
CA ILE A 50 -8.07 -11.07 13.70
C ILE A 50 -7.53 -12.47 13.40
N THR A 51 -8.08 -13.48 14.08
CA THR A 51 -7.82 -14.88 13.74
C THR A 51 -8.48 -15.17 12.39
N VAL A 52 -7.75 -15.71 11.42
CA VAL A 52 -8.28 -16.07 10.08
C VAL A 52 -8.41 -17.59 9.91
N ASP A 53 -7.67 -18.37 10.71
CA ASP A 53 -7.76 -19.82 10.74
C ASP A 53 -7.54 -20.34 12.16
N GLU A 54 -8.59 -20.91 12.75
CA GLU A 54 -8.55 -21.48 14.10
C GLU A 54 -7.71 -22.77 14.18
N LYS A 55 -7.62 -23.56 13.10
CA LYS A 55 -6.89 -24.84 13.12
C LYS A 55 -5.39 -24.60 13.08
N GLN A 56 -4.98 -23.68 12.21
CA GLN A 56 -3.57 -23.32 12.04
C GLN A 56 -3.15 -22.20 13.00
N GLN A 57 -4.10 -21.63 13.76
CA GLN A 57 -3.89 -20.51 14.67
C GLN A 57 -3.19 -19.34 13.97
N ARG A 58 -3.74 -18.94 12.81
CA ARG A 58 -3.25 -17.79 12.04
C ARG A 58 -3.97 -16.54 12.48
N HIS A 59 -3.20 -15.54 12.88
CA HIS A 59 -3.67 -14.26 13.37
C HIS A 59 -3.02 -13.16 12.56
N LEU A 60 -3.83 -12.34 11.89
CA LEU A 60 -3.36 -11.17 11.17
C LEU A 60 -3.50 -9.93 12.05
N PHE A 61 -2.42 -9.18 12.16
CA PHE A 61 -2.33 -7.92 12.86
C PHE A 61 -2.73 -6.76 11.96
N TYR A 62 -3.48 -5.82 12.50
CA TYR A 62 -3.90 -4.62 11.80
C TYR A 62 -3.64 -3.38 12.63
N TYR A 63 -3.42 -2.26 11.94
CA TYR A 63 -3.46 -0.92 12.50
C TYR A 63 -4.49 -0.12 11.72
N PHE A 64 -5.47 0.43 12.42
CA PHE A 64 -6.59 1.17 11.86
C PHE A 64 -6.58 2.60 12.41
N VAL A 65 -6.65 3.57 11.52
CA VAL A 65 -6.74 5.00 11.88
C VAL A 65 -7.96 5.61 11.21
N GLU A 66 -8.79 6.27 12.02
CA GLU A 66 -9.92 7.02 11.51
C GLU A 66 -9.45 8.23 10.70
N ALA A 67 -10.35 8.70 9.83
CA ALA A 67 -10.08 9.95 9.12
C ALA A 67 -9.97 11.13 10.10
N GLU A 68 -9.06 12.08 9.84
CA GLU A 68 -8.86 13.25 10.70
C GLU A 68 -10.12 14.09 10.88
N THR A 69 -10.93 14.19 9.83
CA THR A 69 -12.15 14.99 9.79
C THR A 69 -13.33 14.15 9.33
N ASP A 70 -14.39 14.18 10.13
CA ASP A 70 -15.67 13.52 9.84
C ASP A 70 -15.51 12.06 9.36
N PRO A 71 -14.88 11.18 10.17
CA PRO A 71 -14.64 9.78 9.79
C PRO A 71 -15.92 9.04 9.41
N ALA A 72 -17.05 9.48 9.94
CA ALA A 72 -18.38 8.99 9.65
C ALA A 72 -18.95 9.41 8.28
N SER A 73 -18.24 10.16 7.44
CA SER A 73 -18.59 10.34 6.02
C SER A 73 -17.54 9.79 5.05
N LYS A 74 -16.34 9.45 5.55
CA LYS A 74 -15.20 9.01 4.73
C LYS A 74 -15.26 7.52 4.38
N PRO A 75 -14.64 7.12 3.25
CA PRO A 75 -14.54 5.71 2.88
C PRO A 75 -13.62 4.93 3.85
N LEU A 76 -13.72 3.60 3.81
CA LEU A 76 -12.75 2.69 4.40
C LEU A 76 -11.78 2.24 3.31
N VAL A 77 -10.48 2.29 3.59
CA VAL A 77 -9.43 1.95 2.64
C VAL A 77 -8.50 0.93 3.27
N LEU A 78 -8.43 -0.27 2.68
CA LEU A 78 -7.44 -1.27 3.04
C LEU A 78 -6.13 -0.96 2.31
N TRP A 79 -5.01 -0.93 3.03
CA TRP A 79 -3.66 -0.82 2.46
C TRP A 79 -2.87 -2.12 2.67
N LEU A 80 -2.21 -2.58 1.60
CA LEU A 80 -1.34 -3.75 1.58
C LEU A 80 0.01 -3.39 0.95
N ASN A 81 1.10 -3.49 1.70
CA ASN A 81 2.43 -3.53 1.09
C ASN A 81 2.70 -4.91 0.45
N GLY A 82 3.73 -4.97 -0.38
CA GLY A 82 4.10 -6.14 -1.16
C GLY A 82 5.17 -7.04 -0.51
N GLY A 83 6.32 -7.12 -1.16
CA GLY A 83 7.43 -8.02 -0.83
C GLY A 83 7.63 -9.12 -1.88
N PRO A 84 6.96 -10.28 -1.79
CA PRO A 84 5.94 -10.68 -0.81
C PRO A 84 6.46 -10.77 0.63
N GLY A 85 5.60 -10.46 1.60
CA GLY A 85 5.91 -10.62 3.03
C GLY A 85 6.42 -9.37 3.75
N CYS A 86 6.19 -8.18 3.21
CA CYS A 86 6.57 -6.92 3.84
C CYS A 86 5.38 -6.26 4.56
N SER A 87 5.66 -5.56 5.66
CA SER A 87 4.67 -5.05 6.59
C SER A 87 3.97 -3.79 6.07
N SER A 88 2.64 -3.85 6.05
CA SER A 88 1.79 -2.68 5.78
C SER A 88 1.80 -1.64 6.90
N ILE A 89 2.15 -2.04 8.12
CA ILE A 89 2.28 -1.12 9.25
C ILE A 89 3.63 -0.43 9.15
N GLY A 90 4.72 -1.18 8.98
CA GLY A 90 6.07 -0.65 8.84
C GLY A 90 6.21 0.34 7.68
N ALA A 91 6.14 -0.18 6.45
CA ALA A 91 6.32 0.63 5.24
C ALA A 91 5.14 1.61 5.07
N GLY A 92 3.93 1.09 4.86
CA GLY A 92 2.75 1.94 4.60
C GLY A 92 2.43 2.97 5.69
N ALA A 93 2.30 2.53 6.94
CA ALA A 93 1.80 3.41 8.01
C ALA A 93 2.87 4.30 8.65
N PHE A 94 4.13 3.86 8.73
CA PHE A 94 5.19 4.59 9.44
C PHE A 94 6.29 5.16 8.52
N CYS A 95 6.45 4.67 7.28
CA CYS A 95 7.37 5.28 6.29
C CYS A 95 6.62 6.17 5.28
N GLU A 96 5.52 5.67 4.72
CA GLU A 96 4.89 6.25 3.54
C GLU A 96 3.82 7.31 3.87
N HIS A 97 2.59 6.89 4.17
CA HIS A 97 1.41 7.76 4.17
C HIS A 97 0.50 7.63 5.39
N GLY A 98 0.91 6.89 6.42
CA GLY A 98 0.20 6.94 7.69
C GLY A 98 0.36 8.28 8.41
N PRO A 99 -0.36 8.47 9.54
CA PRO A 99 -0.48 9.77 10.19
C PRO A 99 0.83 10.25 10.83
N PHE A 100 1.78 9.35 11.04
CA PHE A 100 2.99 9.61 11.77
C PHE A 100 4.22 9.07 11.04
N LYS A 101 5.35 9.76 11.21
CA LYS A 101 6.68 9.25 10.87
C LYS A 101 7.55 9.19 12.13
N PRO A 102 8.31 8.12 12.37
CA PRO A 102 9.30 8.10 13.43
C PRO A 102 10.36 9.18 13.21
N SER A 103 10.81 9.79 14.32
CA SER A 103 11.96 10.67 14.36
C SER A 103 12.72 10.42 15.66
N GLY A 104 13.74 9.56 15.60
CA GLY A 104 14.42 9.07 16.80
C GLY A 104 13.49 8.30 17.76
N GLU A 105 13.22 8.85 18.95
CA GLU A 105 12.35 8.23 19.96
C GLU A 105 10.91 8.78 19.96
N ILE A 106 10.59 9.74 19.09
CA ILE A 106 9.27 10.36 18.99
C ILE A 106 8.61 10.07 17.64
N LEU A 107 7.35 10.44 17.51
CA LEU A 107 6.64 10.49 16.23
C LEU A 107 6.39 11.95 15.83
N VAL A 108 6.53 12.25 14.55
CA VAL A 108 6.14 13.53 13.95
C VAL A 108 4.91 13.34 13.07
N ASN A 109 4.07 14.38 12.95
CA ASN A 109 2.90 14.34 12.07
C ASN A 109 3.33 14.22 10.61
N ASN A 110 2.55 13.47 9.83
CA ASN A 110 2.65 13.47 8.38
C ASN A 110 1.58 14.40 7.79
N ASP A 111 2.00 15.58 7.33
CA ASP A 111 1.11 16.60 6.76
C ASP A 111 0.41 16.16 5.47
N TYR A 112 0.84 15.04 4.89
CA TYR A 112 0.25 14.46 3.68
C TYR A 112 -0.32 13.06 3.92
N SER A 113 -0.63 12.71 5.17
CA SER A 113 -1.24 11.41 5.47
C SER A 113 -2.53 11.19 4.69
N TRP A 114 -2.71 9.95 4.21
CA TRP A 114 -3.94 9.54 3.54
C TRP A 114 -5.15 9.50 4.47
N ASN A 115 -4.96 9.43 5.81
CA ASN A 115 -6.09 9.52 6.74
C ASN A 115 -6.71 10.92 6.81
N LYS A 116 -6.17 11.93 6.11
CA LYS A 116 -6.86 13.21 5.91
C LYS A 116 -8.17 13.06 5.11
N VAL A 117 -8.28 12.03 4.28
CA VAL A 117 -9.42 11.86 3.36
C VAL A 117 -10.09 10.48 3.43
N ALA A 118 -9.59 9.56 4.26
CA ALA A 118 -10.07 8.19 4.38
C ALA A 118 -9.88 7.62 5.79
N ASN A 119 -10.67 6.61 6.15
CA ASN A 119 -10.36 5.74 7.26
C ASN A 119 -9.40 4.66 6.75
N MET A 120 -8.16 4.64 7.27
CA MET A 120 -7.08 3.81 6.72
C MET A 120 -6.88 2.56 7.58
N LEU A 121 -6.98 1.39 6.94
CA LEU A 121 -6.77 0.07 7.54
C LEU A 121 -5.52 -0.57 6.94
N TYR A 122 -4.46 -0.61 7.73
CA TYR A 122 -3.20 -1.25 7.38
C TYR A 122 -3.21 -2.69 7.88
N LEU A 123 -2.94 -3.64 6.99
CA LEU A 123 -2.98 -5.07 7.32
C LEU A 123 -1.62 -5.73 7.07
N GLU A 124 -0.99 -6.25 8.13
CA GLU A 124 0.17 -7.13 7.99
C GLU A 124 -0.29 -8.50 7.50
N SER A 125 -0.06 -8.79 6.23
CA SER A 125 -0.47 -10.04 5.59
C SER A 125 0.63 -10.51 4.64
N PRO A 126 0.85 -11.83 4.52
CA PRO A 126 0.19 -12.94 5.24
C PRO A 126 0.70 -13.16 6.67
N ALA A 127 0.21 -14.21 7.35
CA ALA A 127 0.71 -14.57 8.68
C ALA A 127 2.22 -14.85 8.66
N GLY A 128 2.96 -14.28 9.62
CA GLY A 128 4.43 -14.26 9.66
C GLY A 128 5.03 -12.90 9.28
N VAL A 129 4.24 -11.98 8.70
CA VAL A 129 4.66 -10.62 8.39
C VAL A 129 4.52 -9.72 9.63
N GLY A 130 5.61 -9.07 10.03
CA GLY A 130 5.64 -8.14 11.15
C GLY A 130 5.11 -8.76 12.45
N PHE A 131 4.00 -8.25 12.98
CA PHE A 131 3.35 -8.78 14.18
C PHE A 131 2.34 -9.90 13.90
N SER A 132 1.93 -10.12 12.64
CA SER A 132 1.09 -11.25 12.25
C SER A 132 1.82 -12.58 12.41
N TYR A 133 1.13 -13.61 12.88
CA TYR A 133 1.77 -14.90 13.18
C TYR A 133 0.84 -16.10 12.98
N SER A 134 1.46 -17.26 12.83
CA SER A 134 0.85 -18.58 12.95
C SER A 134 1.46 -19.30 14.15
N ALA A 135 0.64 -19.85 15.06
CA ALA A 135 1.18 -20.68 16.14
C ALA A 135 1.72 -22.02 15.61
N ASN A 136 1.17 -22.53 14.50
CA ASN A 136 1.76 -23.64 13.77
C ASN A 136 2.83 -23.14 12.80
N THR A 137 4.11 -23.37 13.13
CA THR A 137 5.25 -22.88 12.33
C THR A 137 5.45 -23.64 11.02
N SER A 138 4.89 -24.85 10.87
CA SER A 138 4.99 -25.59 9.60
C SER A 138 4.20 -24.93 8.46
N PHE A 139 3.23 -24.07 8.81
CA PHE A 139 2.51 -23.21 7.88
C PHE A 139 3.45 -22.38 7.00
N TYR A 140 4.53 -21.84 7.58
CA TYR A 140 5.41 -20.89 6.89
C TYR A 140 6.15 -21.48 5.70
N ALA A 141 6.14 -22.80 5.51
CA ALA A 141 6.77 -23.48 4.38
C ALA A 141 5.92 -23.48 3.10
N PHE A 142 4.65 -23.09 3.15
CA PHE A 142 3.69 -23.28 2.05
C PHE A 142 2.84 -22.02 1.76
N VAL A 143 3.34 -20.85 2.10
CA VAL A 143 2.60 -19.59 1.93
C VAL A 143 2.58 -19.20 0.45
N ASN A 144 1.41 -18.87 -0.07
CA ASN A 144 1.22 -18.55 -1.49
C ASN A 144 0.12 -17.49 -1.69
N ASP A 145 -0.05 -17.04 -2.93
CA ASP A 145 -1.00 -15.97 -3.30
C ASP A 145 -2.45 -16.35 -2.97
N GLU A 146 -2.88 -17.57 -3.31
CA GLU A 146 -4.25 -18.02 -3.11
C GLU A 146 -4.63 -18.05 -1.63
N MET A 147 -3.74 -18.59 -0.80
CA MET A 147 -3.89 -18.64 0.65
C MET A 147 -3.93 -17.24 1.25
N THR A 148 -3.04 -16.36 0.81
CA THR A 148 -3.00 -14.95 1.25
C THR A 148 -4.31 -14.24 0.90
N ALA A 149 -4.85 -14.42 -0.30
CA ALA A 149 -6.11 -13.83 -0.72
C ALA A 149 -7.31 -14.37 0.09
N ARG A 150 -7.35 -15.69 0.38
CA ARG A 150 -8.39 -16.31 1.23
C ARG A 150 -8.34 -15.80 2.67
N ASP A 151 -7.15 -15.69 3.24
CA ASP A 151 -6.95 -15.17 4.60
C ASP A 151 -7.32 -13.69 4.69
N ASN A 152 -6.97 -12.87 3.69
CA ASN A 152 -7.37 -11.46 3.61
C ASN A 152 -8.88 -11.27 3.49
N LEU A 153 -9.57 -12.11 2.69
CA LEU A 153 -11.04 -12.09 2.64
C LEU A 153 -11.64 -12.44 4.00
N LYS A 154 -11.09 -13.47 4.67
CA LYS A 154 -11.56 -13.89 5.99
C LYS A 154 -11.31 -12.83 7.05
N PHE A 155 -10.16 -12.16 6.97
CA PHE A 155 -9.83 -11.00 7.79
C PHE A 155 -10.90 -9.93 7.66
N LEU A 156 -11.20 -9.45 6.45
CA LEU A 156 -12.21 -8.42 6.23
C LEU A 156 -13.59 -8.84 6.78
N GLN A 157 -14.02 -10.08 6.50
CA GLN A 157 -15.28 -10.60 7.02
C GLN A 157 -15.37 -10.51 8.54
N ARG A 158 -14.31 -10.91 9.26
CA ARG A 158 -14.27 -10.88 10.73
C ARG A 158 -14.03 -9.47 11.27
N TRP A 159 -13.25 -8.65 10.56
CA TRP A 159 -13.00 -7.26 10.93
C TRP A 159 -14.29 -6.44 10.88
N PHE A 160 -15.15 -6.61 9.87
CA PHE A 160 -16.47 -5.96 9.83
C PHE A 160 -17.46 -6.46 10.89
N LEU A 161 -17.25 -7.65 11.49
CA LEU A 161 -18.01 -8.06 12.68
C LEU A 161 -17.51 -7.34 13.94
N LYS A 162 -16.24 -6.97 13.95
CA LYS A 162 -15.58 -6.26 15.06
C LYS A 162 -15.80 -4.75 14.97
N PHE A 163 -15.92 -4.20 13.77
CA PHE A 163 -16.19 -2.79 13.46
C PHE A 163 -17.46 -2.64 12.60
N PRO A 164 -18.64 -3.00 13.15
CA PRO A 164 -19.91 -3.04 12.42
C PRO A 164 -20.35 -1.69 11.84
N GLU A 165 -19.93 -0.58 12.43
CA GLU A 165 -20.17 0.80 11.98
C GLU A 165 -19.57 1.11 10.60
N TYR A 166 -18.61 0.30 10.13
CA TYR A 166 -18.01 0.44 8.80
C TYR A 166 -18.66 -0.45 7.73
N LYS A 167 -19.58 -1.36 8.08
CA LYS A 167 -20.11 -2.40 7.18
C LYS A 167 -20.71 -1.89 5.87
N ASN A 168 -21.31 -0.69 5.89
CA ASN A 168 -21.94 -0.07 4.71
C ASN A 168 -21.07 1.01 4.05
N ARG A 169 -19.84 1.23 4.55
CA ARG A 169 -18.92 2.23 4.01
C ARG A 169 -18.47 1.84 2.62
N ASP A 170 -18.26 2.84 1.78
CA ASP A 170 -17.50 2.67 0.55
C ASP A 170 -16.13 2.07 0.89
N LEU A 171 -15.84 0.89 0.32
CA LEU A 171 -14.60 0.16 0.54
C LEU A 171 -13.70 0.32 -0.69
N PHE A 172 -12.44 0.63 -0.45
CA PHE A 172 -11.39 0.60 -1.47
C PHE A 172 -10.28 -0.34 -1.02
N LEU A 173 -9.71 -1.07 -1.98
CA LEU A 173 -8.57 -1.94 -1.75
C LEU A 173 -7.36 -1.32 -2.45
N THR A 174 -6.32 -1.08 -1.68
CA THR A 174 -5.13 -0.37 -2.15
C THR A 174 -3.87 -1.09 -1.72
N GLY A 175 -2.79 -0.87 -2.45
CA GLY A 175 -1.49 -1.43 -2.10
C GLY A 175 -0.42 -1.12 -3.13
N GLU A 176 0.78 -1.61 -2.86
CA GLU A 176 1.97 -1.34 -3.66
C GLU A 176 2.79 -2.61 -3.98
N SER A 177 3.56 -2.57 -5.06
CA SER A 177 4.59 -3.56 -5.36
C SER A 177 3.99 -4.95 -5.63
N TYR A 178 4.39 -5.97 -4.88
CA TYR A 178 3.77 -7.30 -4.92
C TYR A 178 2.27 -7.29 -4.52
N ALA A 179 1.74 -6.21 -3.96
CA ALA A 179 0.29 -6.05 -3.81
C ALA A 179 -0.45 -5.91 -5.17
N GLY A 180 0.28 -5.73 -6.28
CA GLY A 180 -0.21 -6.00 -7.64
C GLY A 180 -0.70 -7.44 -7.83
N HIS A 181 -0.23 -8.39 -7.00
CA HIS A 181 -0.83 -9.71 -6.88
C HIS A 181 -1.97 -9.73 -5.85
N TYR A 182 -1.74 -9.20 -4.65
CA TYR A 182 -2.69 -9.33 -3.53
C TYR A 182 -4.03 -8.63 -3.76
N VAL A 183 -4.00 -7.39 -4.21
CA VAL A 183 -5.17 -6.53 -4.28
C VAL A 183 -6.15 -7.01 -5.38
N PRO A 184 -5.72 -7.29 -6.63
CA PRO A 184 -6.63 -7.80 -7.64
C PRO A 184 -7.24 -9.16 -7.27
N GLN A 185 -6.44 -10.07 -6.69
CA GLN A 185 -6.92 -11.39 -6.27
C GLN A 185 -7.95 -11.28 -5.13
N LEU A 186 -7.71 -10.44 -4.13
CA LEU A 186 -8.68 -10.17 -3.07
C LEU A 186 -9.97 -9.55 -3.64
N ALA A 187 -9.85 -8.56 -4.51
CA ALA A 187 -11.00 -7.92 -5.15
C ALA A 187 -11.85 -8.93 -5.94
N GLN A 188 -11.19 -9.81 -6.72
CA GLN A 188 -11.85 -10.87 -7.46
C GLN A 188 -12.59 -11.85 -6.52
N LEU A 189 -11.95 -12.28 -5.42
CA LEU A 189 -12.59 -13.14 -4.43
C LEU A 189 -13.81 -12.48 -3.77
N ILE A 190 -13.74 -11.19 -3.45
CA ILE A 190 -14.89 -10.44 -2.90
C ILE A 190 -16.06 -10.46 -3.89
N VAL A 191 -15.79 -10.15 -5.16
CA VAL A 191 -16.81 -10.16 -6.22
C VAL A 191 -17.43 -11.55 -6.40
N GLN A 192 -16.59 -12.60 -6.46
CA GLN A 192 -17.05 -13.98 -6.70
C GLN A 192 -17.79 -14.58 -5.50
N SER A 193 -17.35 -14.29 -4.28
CA SER A 193 -17.95 -14.80 -3.04
C SER A 193 -19.30 -14.16 -2.71
N LYS A 194 -19.70 -13.09 -3.41
CA LYS A 194 -20.93 -12.31 -3.20
C LYS A 194 -21.08 -11.81 -1.75
N VAL A 195 -19.97 -11.66 -1.04
CA VAL A 195 -19.95 -11.01 0.27
C VAL A 195 -20.40 -9.57 0.07
N LYS A 196 -21.31 -9.10 0.93
CA LYS A 196 -21.91 -7.77 0.81
C LYS A 196 -20.98 -6.66 1.31
N PHE A 197 -19.81 -6.53 0.68
CA PHE A 197 -18.95 -5.36 0.83
C PHE A 197 -19.29 -4.35 -0.26
N ASN A 198 -19.34 -3.07 0.12
CA ASN A 198 -19.58 -1.98 -0.82
C ASN A 198 -18.26 -1.56 -1.50
N LEU A 199 -17.63 -2.51 -2.22
CA LEU A 199 -16.37 -2.30 -2.92
C LEU A 199 -16.59 -1.30 -4.08
N LYS A 200 -15.85 -0.18 -4.06
CA LYS A 200 -15.97 0.91 -5.05
C LYS A 200 -14.80 0.99 -6.01
N GLY A 201 -13.60 0.62 -5.56
CA GLY A 201 -12.41 0.73 -6.38
C GLY A 201 -11.19 -0.01 -5.85
N VAL A 202 -10.25 -0.21 -6.75
CA VAL A 202 -8.92 -0.75 -6.50
C VAL A 202 -7.87 0.28 -6.95
N ALA A 203 -6.86 0.56 -6.13
CA ALA A 203 -5.69 1.33 -6.56
C ALA A 203 -4.40 0.57 -6.27
N ILE A 204 -3.52 0.43 -7.25
CA ILE A 204 -2.26 -0.31 -7.10
C ILE A 204 -1.07 0.53 -7.60
N GLY A 205 -0.11 0.77 -6.70
CA GLY A 205 1.11 1.54 -6.93
C GLY A 205 2.27 0.64 -7.31
N ASN A 206 3.07 1.07 -8.30
CA ASN A 206 4.27 0.40 -8.78
C ASN A 206 4.13 -1.14 -8.83
N PRO A 207 3.05 -1.68 -9.46
CA PRO A 207 2.62 -3.04 -9.16
C PRO A 207 3.26 -4.07 -10.08
N LEU A 208 3.72 -5.19 -9.50
CA LEU A 208 4.03 -6.38 -10.29
C LEU A 208 2.70 -7.00 -10.77
N LEU A 209 2.50 -7.06 -12.08
CA LEU A 209 1.27 -7.51 -12.74
C LEU A 209 1.52 -8.62 -13.77
N GLU A 210 2.67 -8.59 -14.44
CA GLU A 210 3.12 -9.67 -15.33
C GLU A 210 4.65 -9.75 -15.30
N PHE A 211 5.16 -10.91 -14.86
CA PHE A 211 6.56 -11.15 -14.57
C PHE A 211 7.51 -10.72 -15.68
N ASN A 212 7.29 -11.18 -16.92
CA ASN A 212 8.28 -10.93 -17.97
C ASN A 212 8.29 -9.48 -18.39
N THR A 213 7.13 -8.86 -18.57
CA THR A 213 6.99 -7.46 -18.96
C THR A 213 7.57 -6.53 -17.92
N ASP A 214 7.19 -6.72 -16.65
CA ASP A 214 7.64 -5.84 -15.56
C ASP A 214 9.14 -6.00 -15.29
N PHE A 215 9.67 -7.23 -15.18
CA PHE A 215 11.10 -7.41 -14.93
C PHE A 215 11.98 -7.00 -16.12
N ASN A 216 11.58 -7.31 -17.36
CA ASN A 216 12.39 -6.93 -18.52
C ASN A 216 12.41 -5.42 -18.75
N SER A 217 11.39 -4.68 -18.29
CA SER A 217 11.37 -3.22 -18.38
C SER A 217 12.49 -2.52 -17.58
N ARG A 218 13.09 -3.21 -16.59
CA ARG A 218 14.17 -2.67 -15.75
C ARG A 218 15.42 -2.32 -16.53
N ALA A 219 15.80 -3.17 -17.50
CA ALA A 219 17.00 -2.95 -18.30
C ALA A 219 16.89 -1.66 -19.13
N GLU A 220 15.76 -1.47 -19.83
CA GLU A 220 15.48 -0.27 -20.60
C GLU A 220 15.40 0.97 -19.71
N TYR A 221 14.77 0.85 -18.53
CA TYR A 221 14.68 1.93 -17.57
C TYR A 221 16.08 2.39 -17.13
N MET A 222 16.91 1.48 -16.61
CA MET A 222 18.25 1.83 -16.15
C MET A 222 19.10 2.45 -17.27
N TRP A 223 19.03 1.90 -18.47
CA TRP A 223 19.76 2.41 -19.64
C TRP A 223 19.32 3.82 -20.02
N SER A 224 18.01 4.04 -20.17
CA SER A 224 17.44 5.35 -20.53
C SER A 224 17.69 6.43 -19.48
N HIS A 225 17.97 6.05 -18.22
CA HIS A 225 18.30 6.95 -17.13
C HIS A 225 19.83 7.10 -16.92
N GLY A 226 20.65 6.53 -17.80
CA GLY A 226 22.11 6.66 -17.75
C GLY A 226 22.78 5.91 -16.59
N LEU A 227 22.07 4.93 -16.00
CA LEU A 227 22.54 4.15 -14.86
C LEU A 227 23.39 2.93 -15.28
N ILE A 228 23.23 2.47 -16.51
CA ILE A 228 24.01 1.37 -17.10
C ILE A 228 24.48 1.74 -18.52
N SER A 229 25.57 1.11 -18.96
CA SER A 229 26.15 1.36 -20.29
C SER A 229 25.36 0.67 -21.41
N ASP A 230 25.58 1.12 -22.66
CA ASP A 230 25.02 0.48 -23.86
C ASP A 230 25.38 -1.01 -23.95
N ILE A 231 26.61 -1.37 -23.57
CA ILE A 231 27.10 -2.76 -23.56
C ILE A 231 26.32 -3.59 -22.54
N THR A 232 26.08 -3.04 -21.34
CA THR A 232 25.30 -3.73 -20.30
C THR A 232 23.83 -3.87 -20.70
N TYR A 233 23.24 -2.87 -21.36
CA TYR A 233 21.88 -2.95 -21.88
C TYR A 233 21.76 -4.01 -23.00
N GLU A 234 22.69 -4.04 -23.95
CA GLU A 234 22.74 -5.06 -25.00
C GLU A 234 22.91 -6.48 -24.41
N ALA A 235 23.68 -6.63 -23.34
CA ALA A 235 23.83 -7.92 -22.66
C ALA A 235 22.48 -8.48 -22.13
N PHE A 236 21.54 -7.62 -21.73
CA PHE A 236 20.19 -8.05 -21.35
C PHE A 236 19.35 -8.55 -22.53
N THR A 237 19.62 -8.09 -23.75
CA THR A 237 18.88 -8.52 -24.94
C THR A 237 19.48 -9.78 -25.56
N VAL A 238 20.81 -9.93 -25.54
CA VAL A 238 21.51 -11.01 -26.25
C VAL A 238 21.96 -12.18 -25.36
N ILE A 239 22.22 -11.98 -24.07
CA ILE A 239 22.80 -13.00 -23.19
C ILE A 239 21.77 -13.51 -22.18
N CYS A 240 21.23 -12.63 -21.34
CA CYS A 240 20.28 -13.02 -20.30
C CYS A 240 19.41 -11.84 -19.91
N ASN A 241 18.11 -11.94 -20.25
CA ASN A 241 17.16 -10.90 -19.88
C ASN A 241 16.86 -10.90 -18.38
N TYR A 242 16.31 -9.78 -17.90
CA TYR A 242 16.15 -9.58 -16.46
C TYR A 242 15.14 -10.58 -15.85
N SER A 243 14.08 -10.96 -16.57
CA SER A 243 13.13 -11.97 -16.08
C SER A 243 13.78 -13.35 -15.94
N GLN A 244 14.70 -13.72 -16.85
CA GLN A 244 15.50 -14.94 -16.73
C GLN A 244 16.43 -14.88 -15.51
N VAL A 245 17.14 -13.77 -15.29
CA VAL A 245 17.96 -13.58 -14.07
C VAL A 245 17.12 -13.84 -12.82
N ARG A 246 15.93 -13.25 -12.74
CA ARG A 246 15.03 -13.42 -11.59
C ARG A 246 14.54 -14.85 -11.43
N ARG A 247 14.16 -15.51 -12.53
CA ARG A 247 13.72 -16.91 -12.53
C ARG A 247 14.82 -17.85 -12.04
N GLU A 248 16.05 -17.66 -12.51
CA GLU A 248 17.22 -18.45 -12.09
C GLU A 248 17.55 -18.25 -10.59
N ILE A 249 17.47 -17.01 -10.09
CA ILE A 249 17.62 -16.71 -8.65
C ILE A 249 16.55 -17.43 -7.83
N VAL A 250 15.28 -17.36 -8.26
CA VAL A 250 14.17 -18.03 -7.57
C VAL A 250 14.33 -19.55 -7.53
N MET A 251 14.87 -20.16 -8.60
CA MET A 251 15.18 -21.59 -8.63
C MET A 251 16.42 -21.98 -7.81
N GLY A 252 17.14 -21.00 -7.25
CA GLY A 252 18.33 -21.23 -6.43
C GLY A 252 19.62 -21.50 -7.21
N SER A 253 19.63 -21.27 -8.53
CA SER A 253 20.79 -21.52 -9.38
C SER A 253 20.91 -20.48 -10.49
N LEU A 254 21.81 -19.50 -10.31
CA LEU A 254 22.13 -18.47 -11.29
C LEU A 254 23.23 -18.97 -12.25
N SER A 255 22.94 -18.97 -13.55
CA SER A 255 23.89 -19.38 -14.58
C SER A 255 25.08 -18.40 -14.65
N PRO A 256 26.27 -18.87 -15.08
CA PRO A 256 27.43 -17.98 -15.24
C PRO A 256 27.16 -16.82 -16.19
N ALA A 257 26.35 -17.03 -17.23
CA ALA A 257 25.96 -16.01 -18.19
C ALA A 257 25.13 -14.89 -17.51
N CYS A 258 24.02 -15.25 -16.87
CA CYS A 258 23.17 -14.30 -16.13
C CYS A 258 23.91 -13.63 -14.97
N SER A 259 24.77 -14.37 -14.27
CA SER A 259 25.67 -13.84 -13.23
C SER A 259 26.61 -12.76 -13.78
N GLY A 260 27.16 -12.97 -14.98
CA GLY A 260 28.01 -12.00 -15.66
C GLY A 260 27.27 -10.70 -16.01
N VAL A 261 26.01 -10.79 -16.44
CA VAL A 261 25.17 -9.61 -16.75
C VAL A 261 24.84 -8.84 -15.48
N ILE A 262 24.30 -9.49 -14.44
CA ILE A 262 23.89 -8.79 -13.22
C ILE A 262 25.08 -8.23 -12.42
N SER A 263 26.26 -8.87 -12.55
CA SER A 263 27.51 -8.36 -11.98
C SER A 263 27.99 -7.08 -12.68
N GLN A 264 27.75 -6.92 -13.98
CA GLN A 264 28.04 -5.68 -14.70
C GLN A 264 27.15 -4.54 -14.19
N VAL A 265 25.83 -4.78 -14.11
CA VAL A 265 24.87 -3.83 -13.53
C VAL A 265 25.29 -3.40 -12.13
N SER A 266 25.62 -4.36 -11.27
CA SER A 266 26.02 -4.07 -9.88
C SER A 266 27.27 -3.20 -9.79
N ARG A 267 28.20 -3.31 -10.76
CA ARG A 267 29.39 -2.46 -10.81
C ARG A 267 29.08 -1.05 -11.31
N GLU A 268 28.19 -0.93 -12.28
CA GLU A 268 27.82 0.36 -12.87
C GLU A 268 26.95 1.20 -11.93
N LEU A 269 25.98 0.57 -11.25
CA LEU A 269 25.13 1.23 -10.25
C LEU A 269 25.92 1.61 -8.98
N GLY A 270 26.85 0.75 -8.57
CA GLY A 270 27.54 0.91 -7.29
C GLY A 270 26.63 0.71 -6.08
N LYS A 271 27.12 1.12 -4.89
CA LYS A 271 26.44 0.91 -3.60
C LYS A 271 25.65 2.12 -3.09
N HIS A 272 25.74 3.25 -3.78
CA HIS A 272 25.17 4.53 -3.35
C HIS A 272 23.97 4.96 -4.20
N ILE A 273 23.42 4.03 -4.98
CA ILE A 273 22.15 4.19 -5.69
C ILE A 273 21.16 3.24 -5.04
N ASP A 274 20.02 3.78 -4.62
CA ASP A 274 18.88 2.97 -4.23
C ASP A 274 18.11 2.56 -5.50
N SER A 275 17.83 1.27 -5.66
CA SER A 275 17.01 0.80 -6.77
C SER A 275 15.54 1.20 -6.65
N TYR A 276 15.06 1.47 -5.42
CA TYR A 276 13.69 1.91 -5.17
C TYR A 276 13.48 3.39 -5.50
N ASP A 277 14.54 4.21 -5.45
CA ASP A 277 14.56 5.58 -5.96
C ASP A 277 15.94 5.92 -6.53
N VAL A 278 16.07 5.96 -7.84
CA VAL A 278 17.36 6.20 -8.50
C VAL A 278 17.86 7.65 -8.40
N THR A 279 17.05 8.55 -7.83
CA THR A 279 17.35 9.98 -7.70
C THR A 279 17.57 10.44 -6.26
N LEU A 280 17.18 9.64 -5.26
CA LEU A 280 17.43 9.96 -3.86
C LEU A 280 18.80 9.49 -3.40
N ASP A 281 19.31 10.19 -2.38
CA ASP A 281 20.48 9.75 -1.64
C ASP A 281 20.16 8.47 -0.84
N VAL A 282 21.19 7.67 -0.56
CA VAL A 282 21.03 6.49 0.32
C VAL A 282 21.15 6.88 1.80
N CYS A 283 20.49 6.13 2.69
CA CYS A 283 20.73 6.25 4.13
C CYS A 283 22.17 5.81 4.46
N LEU A 284 22.98 6.74 4.97
CA LEU A 284 24.35 6.46 5.36
C LEU A 284 24.44 5.97 6.81
N PRO A 285 25.40 5.07 7.13
CA PRO A 285 25.63 4.64 8.51
C PRO A 285 25.83 5.82 9.46
N SER A 286 25.36 5.67 10.71
CA SER A 286 25.28 6.75 11.70
C SER A 286 26.60 7.51 11.94
N VAL A 287 27.75 6.83 11.88
CA VAL A 287 29.09 7.45 12.04
C VAL A 287 29.41 8.40 10.88
N VAL A 288 29.03 8.04 9.65
CA VAL A 288 29.23 8.86 8.45
C VAL A 288 28.21 10.00 8.43
N SER A 289 26.94 9.71 8.72
CA SER A 289 25.87 10.70 8.81
C SER A 289 26.17 11.81 9.83
N GLN A 290 26.74 11.48 10.99
CA GLN A 290 27.15 12.47 11.99
C GLN A 290 28.22 13.44 11.47
N SER A 291 29.18 12.95 10.68
CA SER A 291 30.23 13.79 10.10
C SER A 291 29.70 14.74 9.02
N GLU A 292 28.69 14.33 8.26
CA GLU A 292 28.08 15.13 7.19
C GLU A 292 27.03 16.12 7.69
N ARG A 293 26.26 15.77 8.73
CA ARG A 293 25.29 16.69 9.37
C ARG A 293 25.95 17.93 9.98
N LEU A 294 27.23 17.86 10.34
CA LEU A 294 28.01 19.02 10.81
C LEU A 294 28.25 20.07 9.70
N ASN A 295 28.10 19.69 8.42
CA ASN A 295 28.44 20.52 7.26
C ASN A 295 27.23 20.98 6.43
N GLN A 296 25.99 20.61 6.80
CA GLN A 296 24.81 20.95 6.00
C GLN A 296 24.09 22.24 6.47
N PRO A 297 23.72 23.15 5.56
CA PRO A 297 22.87 24.30 5.88
C PRO A 297 21.48 23.82 6.30
N ARG A 298 20.97 24.34 7.42
CA ARG A 298 19.59 24.12 7.87
C ARG A 298 18.64 24.91 6.95
N GLY A 299 17.67 24.26 6.30
CA GLY A 299 16.58 25.00 5.64
C GLY A 299 15.80 24.36 4.49
N THR A 300 16.13 23.13 4.04
CA THR A 300 15.28 22.40 3.07
C THR A 300 14.64 21.19 3.75
N GLU A 301 13.32 21.06 3.65
CA GLU A 301 12.62 19.80 3.96
C GLU A 301 13.12 18.74 2.99
N LYS A 302 14.12 17.98 3.42
CA LYS A 302 14.68 16.87 2.67
C LYS A 302 13.96 15.60 3.11
N ILE A 303 13.61 14.74 2.15
CA ILE A 303 13.08 13.41 2.40
C ILE A 303 14.04 12.68 3.36
N ASP A 304 13.52 12.13 4.45
CA ASP A 304 14.31 11.34 5.39
C ASP A 304 14.51 9.93 4.84
N VAL A 305 15.62 9.75 4.14
CA VAL A 305 16.03 8.47 3.54
C VAL A 305 16.30 7.38 4.59
N CYS A 306 16.37 7.72 5.88
CA CYS A 306 16.60 6.78 6.98
C CYS A 306 15.33 6.43 7.76
N VAL A 307 14.13 6.84 7.31
CA VAL A 307 12.86 6.60 8.03
C VAL A 307 12.59 5.11 8.29
N GLU A 308 13.04 4.21 7.40
CA GLU A 308 12.88 2.76 7.59
C GLU A 308 13.67 2.27 8.81
N ASP A 309 14.93 2.67 8.95
CA ASP A 309 15.78 2.34 10.10
C ASP A 309 15.18 2.85 11.42
N GLU A 310 14.58 4.04 11.38
CA GLU A 310 13.90 4.63 12.54
C GLU A 310 12.59 3.89 12.86
N THR A 311 11.85 3.45 11.83
CA THR A 311 10.65 2.62 11.97
C THR A 311 10.96 1.27 12.59
N ILE A 312 12.02 0.59 12.14
CA ILE A 312 12.48 -0.68 12.72
C ILE A 312 12.82 -0.49 14.20
N LYS A 313 13.54 0.58 14.56
CA LYS A 313 13.88 0.88 15.96
C LYS A 313 12.62 1.15 16.79
N TYR A 314 11.71 1.98 16.27
CA TYR A 314 10.49 2.38 16.96
C TYR A 314 9.55 1.19 17.23
N LEU A 315 9.24 0.38 16.22
CA LEU A 315 8.32 -0.77 16.35
C LEU A 315 8.91 -1.94 17.17
N ASN A 316 10.22 -1.97 17.38
CA ASN A 316 10.86 -2.94 18.28
C ASN A 316 10.86 -2.54 19.76
N ARG A 317 10.46 -1.29 20.11
CA ARG A 317 10.35 -0.89 21.51
C ARG A 317 9.20 -1.58 22.22
N LYS A 318 9.41 -2.01 23.45
CA LYS A 318 8.42 -2.77 24.24
C LYS A 318 7.21 -1.93 24.65
N ASP A 319 7.39 -0.65 24.92
CA ASP A 319 6.30 0.28 25.21
C ASP A 319 5.43 0.55 23.98
N VAL A 320 6.04 0.63 22.78
CA VAL A 320 5.32 0.75 21.50
C VAL A 320 4.52 -0.51 21.20
N GLN A 321 5.13 -1.70 21.31
CA GLN A 321 4.43 -2.98 21.14
C GLN A 321 3.24 -3.10 22.10
N LYS A 322 3.42 -2.71 23.37
CA LYS A 322 2.34 -2.70 24.35
C LYS A 322 1.22 -1.72 23.97
N ALA A 323 1.54 -0.52 23.50
CA ALA A 323 0.54 0.47 23.09
C ALA A 323 -0.26 0.03 21.86
N LEU A 324 0.39 -0.69 20.93
CA LEU A 324 -0.22 -1.29 19.75
C LEU A 324 -0.96 -2.61 20.03
N HIS A 325 -0.97 -3.08 21.28
CA HIS A 325 -1.48 -4.41 21.65
C HIS A 325 -0.82 -5.55 20.86
N ALA A 326 0.42 -5.34 20.43
CA ALA A 326 1.18 -6.24 19.58
C ALA A 326 2.12 -7.13 20.41
N HIS A 327 2.34 -8.35 19.93
CA HIS A 327 3.31 -9.28 20.49
C HIS A 327 4.08 -10.02 19.40
N LEU A 328 5.36 -10.26 19.66
CA LEU A 328 6.19 -11.08 18.79
C LEU A 328 5.99 -12.56 19.13
N LYS A 329 5.66 -13.37 18.11
CA LYS A 329 5.42 -14.81 18.23
C LYS A 329 6.20 -15.53 17.13
N GLY A 330 7.09 -16.44 17.53
CA GLY A 330 7.96 -17.17 16.61
C GLY A 330 9.14 -16.38 16.05
N VAL A 331 9.28 -15.10 16.43
CA VAL A 331 10.40 -14.21 16.07
C VAL A 331 10.90 -13.45 17.30
N SER A 332 12.18 -13.07 17.30
CA SER A 332 12.82 -12.32 18.39
C SER A 332 12.72 -10.80 18.21
N ARG A 333 12.56 -10.33 16.97
CA ARG A 333 12.45 -8.93 16.56
C ARG A 333 11.38 -8.77 15.50
N TRP A 334 10.78 -7.59 15.45
CA TRP A 334 9.99 -7.15 14.30
C TRP A 334 10.93 -6.70 13.18
N SER A 335 10.59 -6.98 11.92
CA SER A 335 11.31 -6.56 10.72
C SER A 335 10.33 -6.07 9.66
N ILE A 336 10.80 -5.19 8.76
CA ILE A 336 9.98 -4.65 7.65
C ILE A 336 9.46 -5.77 6.76
N CYS A 337 10.33 -6.68 6.31
CA CYS A 337 9.94 -7.89 5.60
C CYS A 337 10.23 -9.13 6.45
N SER A 338 9.33 -10.13 6.35
CA SER A 338 9.36 -11.34 7.17
C SER A 338 10.62 -12.17 6.94
N GLU A 339 11.27 -12.59 8.02
CA GLU A 339 12.43 -13.50 7.99
C GLU A 339 12.03 -14.99 8.08
N VAL A 340 10.78 -15.28 8.45
CA VAL A 340 10.31 -16.67 8.71
C VAL A 340 9.49 -17.24 7.57
N LEU A 341 8.99 -16.38 6.70
CA LEU A 341 8.08 -16.74 5.64
C LEU A 341 8.85 -17.35 4.45
N LYS A 342 8.46 -18.55 4.03
CA LYS A 342 8.90 -19.17 2.78
C LYS A 342 7.76 -19.07 1.77
N TYR A 343 7.79 -18.01 0.97
CA TYR A 343 6.76 -17.77 -0.04
C TYR A 343 6.99 -18.66 -1.26
N GLU A 344 5.91 -19.14 -1.88
CA GLU A 344 5.99 -19.85 -3.16
C GLU A 344 6.28 -18.86 -4.29
N TYR A 345 7.56 -18.64 -4.56
CA TYR A 345 7.99 -17.63 -5.53
C TYR A 345 7.63 -17.97 -6.98
N ARG A 346 7.13 -19.18 -7.32
CA ARG A 346 6.51 -19.42 -8.64
C ARG A 346 5.24 -18.60 -8.82
N ASN A 347 4.62 -18.10 -7.76
CA ASN A 347 3.48 -17.20 -7.87
C ASN A 347 3.83 -15.88 -8.57
N LEU A 348 5.10 -15.44 -8.53
CA LEU A 348 5.55 -14.24 -9.25
C LEU A 348 5.24 -14.34 -10.75
N GLU A 349 5.26 -15.55 -11.32
CA GLU A 349 5.02 -15.78 -12.75
C GLU A 349 3.54 -15.91 -13.11
N ILE A 350 2.63 -15.88 -12.14
CA ILE A 350 1.18 -15.92 -12.40
C ILE A 350 0.71 -14.50 -12.71
N PRO A 351 0.29 -14.19 -13.95
CA PRO A 351 -0.11 -12.84 -14.32
C PRO A 351 -1.41 -12.43 -13.64
N THR A 352 -1.42 -11.26 -12.99
CA THR A 352 -2.61 -10.69 -12.35
C THR A 352 -3.26 -9.58 -13.18
N ILE A 353 -2.64 -9.15 -14.29
CA ILE A 353 -3.25 -8.20 -15.23
C ILE A 353 -4.62 -8.66 -15.75
N HIS A 354 -4.82 -9.97 -15.97
CA HIS A 354 -6.12 -10.52 -16.36
C HIS A 354 -7.13 -10.51 -15.21
N VAL A 355 -6.66 -10.63 -13.96
CA VAL A 355 -7.49 -10.50 -12.75
C VAL A 355 -7.96 -9.05 -12.61
N VAL A 356 -7.10 -8.06 -12.88
CA VAL A 356 -7.49 -6.65 -12.99
C VAL A 356 -8.60 -6.48 -14.03
N GLY A 357 -8.48 -7.12 -15.19
CA GLY A 357 -9.53 -7.14 -16.21
C GLY A 357 -10.87 -7.72 -15.73
N ALA A 358 -10.84 -8.80 -14.94
CA ALA A 358 -12.04 -9.38 -14.35
C ALA A 358 -12.72 -8.44 -13.33
N VAL A 359 -11.92 -7.73 -12.52
CA VAL A 359 -12.39 -6.72 -11.57
C VAL A 359 -13.08 -5.57 -12.30
N LEU A 360 -12.49 -5.06 -13.39
CA LEU A 360 -13.10 -4.03 -14.25
C LEU A 360 -14.43 -4.46 -14.84
N LYS A 361 -14.53 -5.71 -15.35
CA LYS A 361 -15.78 -6.27 -15.92
C LYS A 361 -16.90 -6.35 -14.90
N SER A 362 -16.57 -6.41 -13.62
CA SER A 362 -17.53 -6.42 -12.51
C SER A 362 -17.97 -5.02 -12.08
N GLY A 363 -17.53 -3.97 -12.79
CA GLY A 363 -17.95 -2.58 -12.57
C GLY A 363 -17.13 -1.83 -11.52
N ILE A 364 -16.06 -2.44 -10.99
CA ILE A 364 -15.16 -1.81 -10.02
C ILE A 364 -14.13 -0.96 -10.77
N ARG A 365 -13.93 0.29 -10.32
CA ARG A 365 -12.92 1.19 -10.91
C ARG A 365 -11.51 0.76 -10.48
N VAL A 366 -10.55 0.83 -11.40
CA VAL A 366 -9.14 0.52 -11.14
C VAL A 366 -8.28 1.72 -11.48
N LEU A 367 -7.45 2.12 -10.52
CA LEU A 367 -6.30 3.00 -10.75
C LEU A 367 -5.02 2.18 -10.65
N VAL A 368 -4.19 2.26 -11.68
CA VAL A 368 -2.82 1.77 -11.65
C VAL A 368 -1.91 2.98 -11.72
N TYR A 369 -0.97 3.11 -10.81
CA TYR A 369 -0.04 4.23 -10.82
C TYR A 369 1.40 3.80 -10.62
N SER A 370 2.35 4.63 -11.10
CA SER A 370 3.78 4.39 -10.93
C SER A 370 4.50 5.69 -10.57
N GLY A 371 5.39 5.64 -9.60
CA GLY A 371 6.49 6.61 -9.52
C GLY A 371 7.43 6.49 -10.72
N ASP A 372 7.88 7.62 -11.26
CA ASP A 372 8.75 7.62 -12.45
C ASP A 372 10.25 7.46 -12.13
N GLN A 373 10.62 7.40 -10.85
CA GLN A 373 11.99 7.12 -10.37
C GLN A 373 12.19 5.66 -9.91
N ASP A 374 11.16 4.82 -10.03
CA ASP A 374 11.21 3.42 -9.63
C ASP A 374 11.91 2.55 -10.69
N SER A 375 13.04 1.93 -10.32
CA SER A 375 13.71 0.93 -11.17
C SER A 375 13.33 -0.51 -10.85
N VAL A 376 12.57 -0.76 -9.77
CA VAL A 376 12.12 -2.08 -9.33
C VAL A 376 10.89 -2.51 -10.13
N VAL A 377 9.90 -1.64 -10.31
CA VAL A 377 8.77 -1.89 -11.22
C VAL A 377 8.56 -0.66 -12.10
N PRO A 378 9.42 -0.48 -13.13
CA PRO A 378 9.38 0.71 -13.95
C PRO A 378 8.03 0.98 -14.60
N LEU A 379 7.70 2.26 -14.69
CA LEU A 379 6.45 2.73 -15.31
C LEU A 379 6.27 2.21 -16.75
N THR A 380 7.34 1.88 -17.46
CA THR A 380 7.33 1.36 -18.84
C THR A 380 6.70 -0.03 -18.93
N GLY A 381 6.97 -0.92 -17.96
CA GLY A 381 6.29 -2.21 -17.84
C GLY A 381 4.81 -2.02 -17.52
N THR A 382 4.54 -1.29 -16.45
CA THR A 382 3.17 -1.04 -15.96
C THR A 382 2.28 -0.40 -17.03
N ARG A 383 2.75 0.65 -17.72
CA ARG A 383 1.94 1.32 -18.76
C ARG A 383 1.66 0.43 -19.95
N THR A 384 2.60 -0.46 -20.29
CA THR A 384 2.46 -1.40 -21.41
C THR A 384 1.33 -2.39 -21.10
N LEU A 385 1.33 -2.93 -19.88
CA LEU A 385 0.30 -3.86 -19.40
C LEU A 385 -1.08 -3.19 -19.32
N VAL A 386 -1.17 -1.97 -18.77
CA VAL A 386 -2.46 -1.26 -18.66
C VAL A 386 -3.04 -0.92 -20.04
N ASN A 387 -2.20 -0.46 -20.97
CA ASN A 387 -2.61 -0.18 -22.33
C ASN A 387 -3.02 -1.46 -23.09
N GLY A 388 -2.28 -2.57 -22.90
CA GLY A 388 -2.63 -3.89 -23.43
C GLY A 388 -3.99 -4.36 -22.92
N LEU A 389 -4.21 -4.30 -21.61
CA LEU A 389 -5.49 -4.65 -21.00
C LEU A 389 -6.65 -3.80 -21.55
N ALA A 390 -6.46 -2.49 -21.71
CA ALA A 390 -7.48 -1.62 -22.28
C ALA A 390 -7.87 -2.05 -23.72
N LYS A 391 -6.90 -2.44 -24.54
CA LYS A 391 -7.13 -2.95 -25.89
C LYS A 391 -7.85 -4.31 -25.87
N ASP A 392 -7.40 -5.24 -25.03
CA ASP A 392 -8.00 -6.57 -24.90
C ASP A 392 -9.47 -6.51 -24.46
N LEU A 393 -9.81 -5.49 -23.67
CA LEU A 393 -11.17 -5.23 -23.21
C LEU A 393 -11.99 -4.34 -24.15
N GLY A 394 -11.40 -3.81 -25.23
CA GLY A 394 -12.06 -2.88 -26.15
C GLY A 394 -12.47 -1.55 -25.49
N LEU A 395 -11.73 -1.09 -24.47
CA LEU A 395 -12.01 0.16 -23.77
C LEU A 395 -11.50 1.35 -24.58
N ASN A 396 -12.40 2.28 -24.91
CA ASN A 396 -12.03 3.54 -25.56
C ASN A 396 -11.23 4.44 -24.60
N THR A 397 -10.26 5.19 -25.13
CA THR A 397 -9.60 6.26 -24.38
C THR A 397 -10.62 7.39 -24.14
N THR A 398 -10.91 7.65 -22.88
CA THR A 398 -11.88 8.67 -22.41
C THR A 398 -11.18 9.95 -21.99
N VAL A 399 -9.98 9.83 -21.40
CA VAL A 399 -9.05 10.94 -21.20
C VAL A 399 -7.75 10.61 -21.92
N PRO A 400 -7.33 11.39 -22.93
CA PRO A 400 -6.07 11.16 -23.64
C PRO A 400 -4.87 11.35 -22.71
N TYR A 401 -3.72 10.78 -23.08
CA TYR A 401 -2.50 10.93 -22.30
C TYR A 401 -2.14 12.41 -22.14
N ARG A 402 -2.25 12.93 -20.92
CA ARG A 402 -2.01 14.33 -20.58
C ARG A 402 -1.30 14.47 -19.25
N ASN A 403 -0.72 15.63 -19.00
CA ASN A 403 -0.23 15.97 -17.67
C ASN A 403 -1.40 16.18 -16.69
N TRP A 404 -1.10 16.05 -15.41
CA TRP A 404 -1.95 16.49 -14.30
C TRP A 404 -1.12 17.32 -13.33
N PHE A 405 -1.81 18.13 -12.51
CA PHE A 405 -1.17 19.17 -11.70
C PHE A 405 -1.38 18.99 -10.20
N GLN A 406 -0.37 19.39 -9.44
CA GLN A 406 -0.47 19.71 -8.02
C GLN A 406 0.00 21.16 -7.88
N GLY A 407 -0.89 22.03 -7.39
CA GLY A 407 -0.66 23.47 -7.41
C GLY A 407 -0.32 23.98 -8.83
N ARG A 408 0.81 24.66 -8.96
CA ARG A 408 1.31 25.21 -10.24
C ARG A 408 2.35 24.31 -10.94
N GLN A 409 2.54 23.09 -10.45
CA GLN A 409 3.56 22.16 -10.95
C GLN A 409 2.91 20.92 -11.55
N VAL A 410 3.56 20.35 -12.56
CA VAL A 410 3.17 19.03 -13.07
C VAL A 410 3.38 18.00 -11.96
N GLY A 411 2.28 17.34 -11.57
CA GLY A 411 2.27 16.22 -10.64
C GLY A 411 2.63 14.90 -11.31
N GLY A 412 2.36 14.77 -12.61
CA GLY A 412 2.72 13.62 -13.44
C GLY A 412 1.86 13.56 -14.70
N TRP A 413 1.65 12.36 -15.24
CA TRP A 413 0.83 12.12 -16.43
C TRP A 413 -0.29 11.13 -16.13
N THR A 414 -1.37 11.19 -16.91
CA THR A 414 -2.53 10.32 -16.75
C THR A 414 -3.16 9.97 -18.08
N GLN A 415 -3.78 8.79 -18.15
CA GLN A 415 -4.65 8.35 -19.25
C GLN A 415 -5.77 7.50 -18.69
N VAL A 416 -6.99 7.66 -19.21
CA VAL A 416 -8.19 6.97 -18.71
C VAL A 416 -8.88 6.23 -19.85
N TYR A 417 -9.29 4.99 -19.59
CA TYR A 417 -9.98 4.10 -20.51
C TYR A 417 -11.35 3.73 -19.95
N GLY A 418 -12.40 3.97 -20.75
CA GLY A 418 -13.79 3.64 -20.43
C GLY A 418 -14.29 4.14 -19.08
N ASP A 419 -13.79 5.28 -18.57
CA ASP A 419 -14.09 5.87 -17.27
C ASP A 419 -13.90 4.95 -16.05
N LYS A 420 -13.18 3.82 -16.23
CA LYS A 420 -13.06 2.76 -15.23
C LYS A 420 -11.63 2.30 -14.99
N LEU A 421 -10.76 2.37 -15.99
CA LEU A 421 -9.35 2.02 -15.88
C LEU A 421 -8.51 3.28 -16.07
N SER A 422 -7.77 3.69 -15.05
CA SER A 422 -6.87 4.84 -15.10
C SER A 422 -5.42 4.39 -14.92
N PHE A 423 -4.53 4.91 -15.75
CA PHE A 423 -3.09 4.87 -15.52
C PHE A 423 -2.60 6.27 -15.17
N ALA A 424 -1.76 6.40 -14.13
CA ALA A 424 -1.12 7.66 -13.79
C ALA A 424 0.35 7.48 -13.41
N THR A 425 1.19 8.45 -13.72
CA THR A 425 2.53 8.56 -13.13
C THR A 425 2.54 9.65 -12.07
N ILE A 426 3.42 9.50 -11.07
CA ILE A 426 3.75 10.55 -10.11
C ILE A 426 5.18 10.99 -10.39
N ARG A 427 5.34 12.24 -10.83
CA ARG A 427 6.63 12.81 -11.21
C ARG A 427 7.55 12.87 -10.00
N GLY A 428 8.80 12.44 -10.15
CA GLY A 428 9.82 12.41 -9.11
C GLY A 428 9.55 11.42 -7.97
N ALA A 429 8.63 10.47 -8.14
CA ALA A 429 8.30 9.50 -7.10
C ALA A 429 9.04 8.19 -7.30
N SER A 430 9.51 7.63 -6.19
CA SER A 430 10.12 6.31 -6.02
C SER A 430 9.12 5.17 -6.21
N HIS A 431 9.59 3.95 -5.94
CA HIS A 431 8.75 2.77 -5.76
C HIS A 431 7.68 3.00 -4.70
N GLU A 432 8.08 3.53 -3.53
CA GLU A 432 7.20 4.01 -2.45
C GLU A 432 6.75 5.44 -2.75
N ALA A 433 5.90 5.60 -3.76
CA ALA A 433 5.53 6.92 -4.27
C ALA A 433 4.96 7.90 -3.21
N PRO A 434 4.19 7.46 -2.20
CA PRO A 434 3.75 8.33 -1.11
C PRO A 434 4.88 8.79 -0.17
N PHE A 435 5.97 8.02 -0.04
CA PHE A 435 7.12 8.42 0.76
C PHE A 435 7.90 9.56 0.10
N SER A 436 8.21 9.43 -1.19
CA SER A 436 9.06 10.36 -1.96
C SER A 436 8.31 11.57 -2.53
N GLN A 437 7.02 11.43 -2.87
CA GLN A 437 6.18 12.51 -3.37
C GLN A 437 4.84 12.58 -2.61
N PRO A 438 4.89 12.88 -1.29
CA PRO A 438 3.74 12.75 -0.40
C PRO A 438 2.56 13.63 -0.80
N GLU A 439 2.80 14.89 -1.15
CA GLU A 439 1.73 15.82 -1.55
C GLU A 439 1.05 15.39 -2.86
N ARG A 440 1.83 15.00 -3.86
CA ARG A 440 1.33 14.54 -5.16
C ARG A 440 0.55 13.23 -5.01
N SER A 441 1.05 12.33 -4.18
CA SER A 441 0.39 11.07 -3.83
C SER A 441 -0.97 11.31 -3.17
N LEU A 442 -1.06 12.23 -2.20
CA LEU A 442 -2.34 12.56 -1.55
C LEU A 442 -3.37 13.16 -2.54
N VAL A 443 -2.94 14.02 -3.49
CA VAL A 443 -3.82 14.55 -4.55
C VAL A 443 -4.37 13.42 -5.42
N LEU A 444 -3.49 12.50 -5.85
CA LEU A 444 -3.87 11.35 -6.67
C LEU A 444 -4.86 10.43 -5.93
N PHE A 445 -4.54 10.10 -4.68
CA PHE A 445 -5.38 9.27 -3.82
C PHE A 445 -6.77 9.88 -3.59
N ASN A 446 -6.82 11.15 -3.17
CA ASN A 446 -8.09 11.85 -2.92
C ASN A 446 -8.96 11.92 -4.17
N THR A 447 -8.35 12.21 -5.33
CA THR A 447 -9.07 12.29 -6.61
C THR A 447 -9.66 10.94 -7.01
N PHE A 448 -8.92 9.86 -6.81
CA PHE A 448 -9.38 8.49 -7.05
C PHE A 448 -10.58 8.11 -6.18
N LEU A 449 -10.52 8.40 -4.87
CA LEU A 449 -11.62 8.13 -3.94
C LEU A 449 -12.89 8.89 -4.35
N GLN A 450 -12.75 10.14 -4.77
CA GLN A 450 -13.88 10.97 -5.24
C GLN A 450 -14.42 10.55 -6.61
N GLY A 451 -13.72 9.70 -7.35
CA GLY A 451 -14.10 9.33 -8.72
C GLY A 451 -14.04 10.50 -9.70
N LYS A 452 -13.13 11.46 -9.46
CA LYS A 452 -12.93 12.63 -10.32
C LYS A 452 -11.70 12.43 -11.23
N PRO A 453 -11.60 13.14 -12.36
CA PRO A 453 -10.37 13.22 -13.14
C PRO A 453 -9.25 13.94 -12.35
N LEU A 454 -7.99 13.54 -12.59
CA LEU A 454 -6.83 14.23 -12.01
C LEU A 454 -6.76 15.70 -12.47
N PRO A 455 -6.33 16.63 -11.59
CA PRO A 455 -6.43 18.08 -11.85
C PRO A 455 -5.72 18.53 -13.13
N GLU A 456 -6.31 19.51 -13.80
CA GLU A 456 -5.70 20.22 -14.92
C GLU A 456 -5.06 21.53 -14.45
N ALA A 457 -4.32 22.21 -15.33
CA ALA A 457 -3.68 23.48 -14.99
C ALA A 457 -4.74 24.49 -14.54
N THR A 458 -4.54 25.10 -13.37
CA THR A 458 -5.42 26.19 -12.93
C THR A 458 -5.11 27.42 -13.78
N VAL A 459 -5.98 27.74 -14.73
CA VAL A 459 -5.89 28.98 -15.50
C VAL A 459 -6.33 30.12 -14.59
N VAL A 460 -5.38 30.85 -14.02
CA VAL A 460 -5.67 32.16 -13.44
C VAL A 460 -5.42 33.17 -14.57
N LEU A 461 -6.50 33.69 -15.15
CA LEU A 461 -6.46 34.84 -16.06
C LEU A 461 -6.13 36.12 -15.28
#